data_AF-A0A350QPB7-F1
#
_entry.id   AF-A0A350QPB7-F1
#
_cell.length_a   1.000
_cell.length_b   1.000
_cell.length_c   1.000
_cell.angle_alpha   90.00
_cell.angle_beta   90.00
_cell.angle_gamma   90.00
#
_symmetry.space_group_name_H-M   'P 1'
#
loop_
_entity.id
_entity.type
_entity.pdbx_description
1 polymer ?
#
loop_
_entity_poly.entity_id
_entity_poly.type
_entity_poly.pdbx_seq_one_letter_code
_entity_poly.pdbx_strand_id
1 'polypeptide(L)'
;MKWVRVGYHGVMTLRRSNHLLLRAGTIGLFFSVICSTACQRALFPEESPRTQFETYDRMRQKFVPLVVPDVFGEPKPALRARLGSS
;
A
#
# COMPACT_ATOMS: atom_id res chain seq x y z
N MET A 1 58.97 27.73 2.97
CA MET A 1 57.60 27.75 3.53
C MET A 1 56.60 27.14 2.53
N LYS A 2 56.36 25.81 2.55
CA LYS A 2 55.41 25.15 1.62
C LYS A 2 54.52 24.06 2.25
N TRP A 3 54.67 23.78 3.55
CA TRP A 3 54.09 22.57 4.17
C TRP A 3 52.68 22.74 4.79
N VAL A 4 52.12 23.95 4.83
CA VAL A 4 50.81 24.18 5.49
C VAL A 4 49.63 23.96 4.54
N ARG A 5 49.85 23.95 3.22
CA ARG A 5 48.77 23.97 2.21
C ARG A 5 48.14 22.60 1.89
N VAL A 6 48.77 21.50 2.29
CA VAL A 6 48.35 20.13 1.90
C VAL A 6 47.22 19.59 2.79
N GLY A 7 47.18 19.94 4.08
CA GLY A 7 46.15 19.42 5.00
C GLY A 7 44.74 19.97 4.78
N TYR A 8 44.62 21.25 4.42
CA TYR A 8 43.31 21.92 4.29
C TYR A 8 42.48 21.43 3.10
N HIS A 9 43.13 20.98 2.03
CA HIS A 9 42.44 20.47 0.85
C HIS A 9 41.80 19.10 1.10
N GLY A 10 42.45 18.24 1.90
CA GLY A 10 41.94 16.90 2.24
C GLY A 10 40.73 16.93 3.17
N VAL A 11 40.70 17.85 4.13
CA VAL A 11 39.55 18.00 5.05
C VAL A 11 38.33 18.57 4.33
N MET A 12 38.53 19.50 3.39
CA MET A 12 37.45 20.07 2.58
C MET A 12 36.83 19.05 1.61
N THR A 13 37.63 18.18 0.98
CA THR A 13 37.12 17.13 0.09
C THR A 13 36.38 16.02 0.86
N LEU A 14 36.86 15.64 2.05
CA LEU A 14 36.22 14.64 2.91
C LEU A 14 34.85 15.12 3.43
N ARG A 15 34.76 16.38 3.91
CA ARG A 15 33.49 16.97 4.36
C ARG A 15 32.47 17.09 3.23
N ARG A 16 32.93 17.48 2.03
CA ARG A 16 32.08 17.60 0.84
C ARG A 16 31.56 16.23 0.36
N SER A 17 32.38 15.19 0.45
CA SER A 17 32.00 13.81 0.14
C SER A 17 30.94 13.26 1.10
N ASN A 18 31.10 13.47 2.42
CA ASN A 18 30.12 13.04 3.42
C ASN A 18 28.76 13.73 3.24
N HIS A 19 28.74 15.02 2.87
CA HIS A 19 27.48 15.72 2.57
C HIS A 19 26.80 15.20 1.31
N LEU A 20 27.55 14.76 0.29
CA LEU A 20 26.98 14.16 -0.92
C LEU A 20 26.39 12.78 -0.63
N LEU A 21 27.06 11.96 0.18
CA LEU A 21 26.55 10.66 0.62
C LEU A 21 25.29 10.80 1.48
N LEU A 22 25.28 11.74 2.43
CA LEU A 22 24.09 12.04 3.24
C LEU A 22 22.92 12.53 2.38
N ARG A 23 23.16 13.42 1.41
CA ARG A 23 22.13 13.92 0.49
C ARG A 23 21.57 12.80 -0.40
N ALA A 24 22.43 11.98 -0.99
CA ALA A 24 22.02 10.85 -1.80
C ALA A 24 21.20 9.84 -0.99
N GLY A 25 21.60 9.54 0.24
CA GLY A 25 20.85 8.68 1.16
C GLY A 25 19.47 9.23 1.50
N THR A 26 19.36 10.52 1.80
CA THR A 26 18.05 11.15 2.07
C THR A 26 17.13 11.12 0.86
N ILE A 27 17.64 11.42 -0.34
CA ILE A 27 16.83 11.40 -1.57
C ILE A 27 16.34 9.99 -1.88
N GLY A 28 17.22 8.98 -1.75
CA GLY A 28 16.84 7.58 -1.96
C GLY A 28 15.78 7.11 -0.97
N LEU A 29 15.89 7.48 0.31
CA LEU A 29 14.92 7.13 1.34
C LEU A 29 13.57 7.80 1.09
N PHE A 30 13.56 9.10 0.77
CA PHE A 30 12.32 9.81 0.41
C PHE A 30 11.64 9.20 -0.82
N PHE A 31 12.41 8.88 -1.87
CA PHE A 31 11.88 8.26 -3.07
C PHE A 31 11.26 6.88 -2.81
N SER A 32 11.92 6.05 -1.99
CA SER A 32 11.41 4.75 -1.58
C SER A 32 10.05 4.85 -0.85
N VAL A 33 9.93 5.77 0.10
CA VAL A 33 8.68 5.94 0.88
C VAL A 33 7.53 6.42 0.00
N ILE A 34 7.80 7.30 -0.96
CA ILE A 34 6.80 7.78 -1.92
C ILE A 34 6.33 6.63 -2.83
N CYS A 35 7.25 5.82 -3.35
CA CYS A 35 6.91 4.67 -4.19
C CYS A 35 6.05 3.62 -3.47
N SER A 36 6.29 3.37 -2.19
CA SER A 36 5.51 2.40 -1.41
C SER A 36 4.07 2.84 -1.13
N THR A 37 3.82 4.16 -1.02
CA THR A 37 2.50 4.70 -0.65
C THR A 37 1.67 5.17 -1.84
N ALA A 38 2.29 5.60 -2.95
CA ALA A 38 1.59 6.21 -4.07
C ALA A 38 0.85 5.22 -4.99
N CYS A 39 1.18 3.93 -4.96
CA CYS A 39 0.62 2.93 -5.89
C CYS A 39 -0.32 1.91 -5.26
N GLN A 40 -0.74 2.09 -4.01
CA GLN A 40 -1.64 1.16 -3.33
C GLN A 40 -3.10 1.61 -3.45
N ARG A 41 -3.70 1.39 -4.62
CA ARG A 41 -5.17 1.53 -4.79
C ARG A 41 -5.81 0.14 -4.71
N ALA A 42 -6.88 0.01 -3.94
CA ALA A 42 -7.66 -1.22 -3.93
C ALA A 42 -8.19 -1.51 -5.35
N LEU A 43 -7.91 -2.71 -5.86
CA LEU A 43 -8.35 -3.13 -7.20
C LEU A 43 -9.88 -3.12 -7.33
N PHE A 44 -10.57 -3.36 -6.21
CA PHE A 44 -12.01 -3.28 -6.08
C PHE A 44 -12.37 -2.54 -4.77
N PRO A 45 -13.11 -1.41 -4.84
CA PRO A 45 -13.66 -0.76 -3.65
C PRO A 45 -14.57 -1.72 -2.88
N GLU A 46 -14.60 -1.67 -1.54
CA GLU A 46 -15.45 -2.57 -0.76
C GLU A 46 -16.94 -2.36 -1.02
N GLU A 47 -17.34 -1.12 -1.24
CA GLU A 47 -18.73 -0.72 -1.44
C GLU A 47 -19.21 -0.96 -2.89
N SER A 48 -18.28 -1.32 -3.78
CA SER A 48 -18.61 -1.56 -5.18
C SER A 48 -19.36 -2.90 -5.35
N PRO A 49 -20.39 -2.95 -6.22
CA PRO A 49 -21.10 -4.18 -6.48
C PRO A 49 -20.15 -5.23 -7.05
N ARG A 50 -20.13 -6.41 -6.42
CA ARG A 50 -19.25 -7.53 -6.79
C ARG A 50 -19.77 -8.29 -8.00
N THR A 51 -21.06 -8.20 -8.29
CA THR A 51 -21.71 -8.86 -9.44
C THR A 51 -22.56 -7.87 -10.23
N GLN A 52 -22.79 -8.17 -11.51
CA GLN A 52 -23.63 -7.34 -12.40
C GLN A 52 -25.10 -7.30 -11.96
N PHE A 53 -25.53 -8.29 -11.18
CA PHE A 53 -26.92 -8.43 -10.74
C PHE A 53 -27.18 -7.75 -9.39
N GLU A 54 -26.14 -7.38 -8.64
CA GLU A 54 -26.29 -6.91 -7.27
C GLU A 54 -27.14 -5.63 -7.18
N THR A 55 -26.95 -4.69 -8.10
CA THR A 55 -27.78 -3.48 -8.18
C THR A 55 -29.25 -3.82 -8.46
N TYR A 56 -29.49 -4.77 -9.38
CA TYR A 56 -30.83 -5.23 -9.74
C TYR A 56 -31.54 -5.93 -8.58
N ASP A 57 -30.84 -6.81 -7.87
CA ASP A 57 -31.38 -7.57 -6.74
C ASP A 57 -31.68 -6.65 -5.54
N ARG A 58 -30.81 -5.67 -5.27
CA ARG A 58 -31.05 -4.65 -4.24
C ARG A 58 -32.33 -3.85 -4.53
N MET A 59 -32.55 -3.43 -5.78
CA MET A 59 -33.77 -2.71 -6.16
C MET A 59 -35.04 -3.53 -5.97
N ARG A 60 -34.94 -4.86 -6.00
CA ARG A 60 -36.07 -5.78 -5.87
C ARG A 60 -36.17 -6.43 -4.49
N GLN A 61 -35.39 -5.96 -3.52
CA GLN A 61 -35.31 -6.55 -2.17
C GLN A 61 -34.94 -8.04 -2.18
N LYS A 62 -34.23 -8.51 -3.21
CA LYS A 62 -33.73 -9.88 -3.35
C LYS A 62 -32.25 -10.00 -2.98
N PHE A 63 -31.72 -9.03 -2.25
CA PHE A 63 -30.32 -9.01 -1.87
C PHE A 63 -29.99 -10.18 -0.93
N VAL A 64 -29.00 -10.99 -1.34
CA VAL A 64 -28.47 -12.08 -0.52
C VAL A 64 -27.23 -11.59 0.21
N PRO A 65 -27.20 -11.59 1.55
CA PRO A 65 -26.05 -11.14 2.32
C PRO A 65 -24.80 -11.98 2.00
N LEU A 66 -23.65 -11.30 1.90
CA LEU A 66 -22.39 -11.95 1.53
C LEU A 66 -21.88 -12.89 2.63
N VAL A 67 -22.19 -12.57 3.89
CA VAL A 67 -21.72 -13.24 5.10
C VAL A 67 -22.92 -13.53 5.99
N VAL A 68 -23.00 -14.74 6.52
CA VAL A 68 -24.02 -15.17 7.48
C VAL A 68 -23.30 -15.74 8.70
N PRO A 69 -23.73 -15.41 9.93
CA PRO A 69 -23.15 -16.00 11.12
C PRO A 69 -23.41 -17.52 11.15
N ASP A 70 -22.39 -18.28 11.50
CA ASP A 70 -22.51 -19.72 11.71
C ASP A 70 -23.24 -20.04 13.03
N VAL A 71 -23.48 -21.33 13.31
CA VAL A 71 -24.01 -21.82 14.59
C VAL A 71 -23.20 -21.35 15.80
N PHE A 72 -21.91 -21.03 15.63
CA PHE A 72 -21.04 -20.49 16.67
C PHE A 72 -20.93 -18.95 16.65
N GLY A 73 -21.71 -18.26 15.81
CA GLY A 73 -21.67 -16.81 15.65
C GLY A 73 -20.52 -16.29 14.79
N GLU A 74 -19.63 -17.15 14.30
CA GLU A 74 -18.52 -16.75 13.43
C GLU A 74 -19.04 -16.30 12.05
N PRO A 75 -18.56 -15.17 11.52
CA PRO A 75 -18.95 -14.71 10.19
C PRO A 75 -18.40 -15.67 9.12
N LYS A 76 -19.28 -16.38 8.41
CA LYS A 76 -18.90 -17.26 7.30
C LYS A 76 -19.48 -16.77 5.97
N PRO A 77 -18.76 -16.94 4.85
CA PRO A 77 -19.29 -16.59 3.54
C PRO A 77 -20.56 -17.39 3.25
N ALA A 78 -21.58 -16.73 2.73
CA ALA A 78 -22.91 -17.29 2.45
C ALA A 78 -22.93 -18.22 1.22
N LEU A 79 -22.01 -19.20 1.16
CA LEU A 79 -21.84 -20.14 0.05
C LEU A 79 -23.11 -20.96 -0.23
N ARG A 80 -23.82 -21.40 0.82
CA ARG A 80 -25.07 -22.17 0.68
C ARG A 80 -26.17 -21.42 -0.05
N ALA A 81 -26.27 -20.10 0.17
CA ALA A 81 -27.24 -19.28 -0.53
C ALA A 81 -26.90 -19.08 -2.02
N ARG A 82 -25.63 -19.32 -2.42
CA ARG A 82 -25.13 -19.08 -3.78
C ARG A 82 -25.09 -20.33 -4.64
N LEU A 83 -24.80 -21.49 -4.06
CA LEU A 83 -24.56 -22.72 -4.82
C LEU A 83 -25.82 -23.53 -5.13
N GLY A 84 -26.97 -23.19 -4.52
CA GLY A 84 -28.14 -24.08 -4.52
C GLY A 84 -27.84 -25.33 -3.70
N SER A 85 -28.83 -25.84 -2.97
CA SER A 85 -28.67 -27.11 -2.26
C SER A 85 -28.51 -28.24 -3.28
N SER A 86 -27.33 -28.85 -3.38
CA SER A 86 -27.17 -30.15 -4.03
C SER A 86 -27.71 -31.26 -3.11
#